data_AF-A0A1V8UTX2-F1
#
_entry.id   AF-A0A1V8UTX2-F1
#
_cell.length_a   1.000
_cell.length_b   1.000
_cell.length_c   1.000
_cell.angle_alpha   90.00
_cell.angle_beta   90.00
_cell.angle_gamma   90.00
#
_symmetry.space_group_name_H-M   'P 1'
#
loop_
_entity.id
_entity.type
_entity.pdbx_description
1 polymer ?
#
loop_
_entity_poly.entity_id
_entity_poly.type
_entity_poly.pdbx_seq_one_letter_code
_entity_poly.pdbx_strand_id
1 'polypeptide(L)'
;MGTRHLICIYHNGRFVLAQYGQWDGYPDGQGVVILAFVKAPGNVALLASKTPNIKPLTIAEVDDYIKAWTLENPNAETPIFSQPCPPSLSRNTGAKMLDLIAASTSEVKVPVYLELDFVKDGLFCEWAYVIDLDRETLEVYCGGERLHYEGDASHVNEVGRLDEIEGSALPRETTFNSTSAPNLYQDGYPPPDLHLPMARPKGAEEGNALSLSPLT
;
A
#
# COMPACT_ATOMS: atom_id res chain seq x y z
N MET A 1 -14.95 12.27 -4.23
CA MET A 1 -15.22 11.35 -3.11
C MET A 1 -14.35 10.12 -3.31
N GLY A 2 -13.63 9.66 -2.30
CA GLY A 2 -12.80 8.47 -2.35
C GLY A 2 -12.99 7.64 -1.09
N THR A 3 -12.66 6.35 -1.17
CA THR A 3 -12.79 5.39 -0.07
C THR A 3 -11.64 5.56 0.91
N ARG A 4 -11.96 6.13 2.07
CA ARG A 4 -10.95 6.46 3.09
C ARG A 4 -10.63 5.26 3.96
N HIS A 5 -9.38 5.18 4.37
CA HIS A 5 -8.88 4.00 5.07
C HIS A 5 -7.68 4.31 5.96
N LEU A 6 -7.35 3.35 6.82
CA LEU A 6 -6.08 3.27 7.55
C LEU A 6 -5.23 2.10 7.07
N ILE A 7 -3.92 2.33 6.98
CA ILE A 7 -2.92 1.26 6.86
C ILE A 7 -2.01 1.35 8.08
N CYS A 8 -2.04 0.30 8.88
CA CYS A 8 -1.36 0.22 10.15
C CYS A 8 -0.27 -0.86 10.12
N ILE A 9 0.81 -0.61 10.87
CA ILE A 9 1.82 -1.62 11.19
C ILE A 9 1.86 -1.72 12.72
N TYR A 10 1.68 -2.94 13.22
CA TYR A 10 1.82 -3.29 14.63
C TYR A 10 3.09 -4.11 14.82
N HIS A 11 3.96 -3.69 15.74
CA HIS A 11 5.23 -4.37 16.00
C HIS A 11 5.73 -4.05 17.41
N ASN A 12 6.24 -5.06 18.12
CA ASN A 12 6.67 -4.99 19.51
C ASN A 12 5.59 -4.43 20.45
N GLY A 13 4.36 -4.93 20.32
CA GLY A 13 3.27 -4.59 21.23
C GLY A 13 2.66 -3.20 21.04
N ARG A 14 2.96 -2.50 19.92
CA ARG A 14 2.41 -1.17 19.63
C ARG A 14 2.24 -0.90 18.14
N PHE A 15 1.35 0.03 17.81
CA PHE A 15 1.29 0.62 16.47
C PHE A 15 2.51 1.51 16.22
N VAL A 16 3.26 1.18 15.17
CA VAL A 16 4.40 1.99 14.68
C VAL A 16 4.04 2.80 13.44
N LEU A 17 2.94 2.45 12.77
CA LEU A 17 2.34 3.20 11.66
C LEU A 17 0.82 3.20 11.81
N ALA A 18 0.19 4.33 11.47
CA ALA A 18 -1.24 4.45 11.24
C ALA A 18 -1.46 5.52 10.16
N GLN A 19 -1.28 5.11 8.90
CA GLN A 19 -1.34 6.00 7.75
C GLN A 19 -2.77 6.17 7.27
N TYR A 20 -3.27 7.40 7.31
CA TYR A 20 -4.51 7.76 6.63
C TYR A 20 -4.34 7.78 5.10
N GLY A 21 -5.31 7.22 4.39
CA GLY A 21 -5.40 7.31 2.94
C GLY A 21 -6.80 7.73 2.47
N GLN A 22 -6.85 8.50 1.39
CA GLN A 22 -8.11 9.06 0.85
C GLN A 22 -8.71 8.24 -0.31
N TRP A 23 -7.91 7.46 -1.04
CA TRP A 23 -8.35 6.87 -2.32
C TRP A 23 -8.25 5.35 -2.31
N ASP A 24 -9.21 4.70 -2.99
CA ASP A 24 -9.26 3.27 -3.30
C ASP A 24 -9.06 2.33 -2.09
N GLY A 25 -9.49 2.74 -0.89
CA GLY A 25 -9.32 1.96 0.34
C GLY A 25 -9.96 0.57 0.38
N TYR A 26 -10.74 0.18 -0.63
CA TYR A 26 -11.35 -1.15 -0.72
C TYR A 26 -10.32 -2.29 -0.81
N PRO A 27 -10.71 -3.53 -0.48
CA PRO A 27 -9.84 -4.70 -0.61
C PRO A 27 -9.28 -4.90 -2.03
N ASP A 28 -10.06 -4.59 -3.06
CA ASP A 28 -9.65 -4.67 -4.47
C ASP A 28 -8.78 -3.48 -4.94
N GLY A 29 -8.64 -2.44 -4.11
CA GLY A 29 -7.75 -1.30 -4.32
C GLY A 29 -6.50 -1.38 -3.46
N GLN A 30 -6.48 -0.70 -2.31
CA GLN A 30 -5.31 -0.72 -1.41
C GLN A 30 -5.05 -2.11 -0.83
N GLY A 31 -6.10 -2.89 -0.58
CA GLY A 31 -5.96 -4.24 -0.02
C GLY A 31 -5.11 -5.18 -0.88
N VAL A 32 -5.29 -5.18 -2.20
CA VAL A 32 -4.47 -6.02 -3.12
C VAL A 32 -3.02 -5.57 -3.15
N VAL A 33 -2.73 -4.28 -3.02
CA VAL A 33 -1.36 -3.76 -2.96
C VAL A 33 -0.68 -4.20 -1.66
N ILE A 34 -1.38 -4.09 -0.53
CA ILE A 34 -0.88 -4.55 0.77
C ILE A 34 -0.65 -6.07 0.74
N LEU A 35 -1.64 -6.84 0.26
CA LEU A 35 -1.55 -8.29 0.17
C LEU A 35 -0.39 -8.73 -0.73
N ALA A 36 -0.19 -8.07 -1.87
CA ALA A 36 0.93 -8.36 -2.75
C ALA A 36 2.28 -8.08 -2.05
N PHE A 37 2.39 -6.97 -1.33
CA PHE A 37 3.60 -6.63 -0.58
C PHE A 37 3.92 -7.68 0.49
N VAL A 38 2.95 -8.07 1.34
CA VAL A 38 3.19 -9.00 2.44
C VAL A 38 3.38 -10.45 1.98
N LYS A 39 2.83 -10.83 0.82
CA LYS A 39 3.05 -12.15 0.22
C LYS A 39 4.42 -12.30 -0.44
N ALA A 40 5.09 -11.20 -0.79
CA ALA A 40 6.40 -11.26 -1.40
C ALA A 40 7.43 -11.83 -0.39
N PRO A 41 8.21 -12.86 -0.78
CA PRO A 41 9.15 -13.51 0.14
C PRO A 41 10.14 -12.51 0.76
N GLY A 42 10.25 -12.54 2.08
CA GLY A 42 11.17 -11.68 2.84
C GLY A 42 10.66 -10.27 3.13
N ASN A 43 9.55 -9.81 2.53
CA ASN A 43 9.04 -8.45 2.77
C ASN A 43 8.54 -8.22 4.20
N VAL A 44 7.94 -9.23 4.83
CA VAL A 44 7.51 -9.13 6.25
C VAL A 44 8.72 -8.94 7.17
N ALA A 45 9.75 -9.78 7.01
CA ALA A 45 10.99 -9.67 7.77
C ALA A 45 11.74 -8.35 7.48
N LEU A 46 11.77 -7.92 6.21
CA LEU A 46 12.30 -6.63 5.81
C LEU A 46 11.56 -5.50 6.53
N LEU A 47 10.22 -5.50 6.50
CA LEU A 47 9.41 -4.45 7.12
C LEU A 47 9.65 -4.38 8.63
N ALA A 48 9.71 -5.53 9.32
CA ALA A 48 10.06 -5.62 10.74
C ALA A 48 11.43 -4.97 11.02
N SER A 49 12.44 -5.29 10.21
CA SER A 49 13.79 -4.71 10.33
C SER A 49 13.85 -3.20 10.07
N LYS A 50 12.88 -2.66 9.31
CA LYS A 50 12.81 -1.24 8.95
C LYS A 50 11.97 -0.39 9.90
N THR A 51 11.21 -1.01 10.82
CA THR A 51 10.44 -0.26 11.83
C THR A 51 11.24 0.77 12.65
N PRO A 52 12.54 0.60 12.97
CA PRO A 52 13.35 1.63 13.64
C PRO A 52 13.60 2.90 12.81
N ASN A 53 13.38 2.83 11.49
CA ASN A 53 13.53 3.97 10.57
C ASN A 53 12.25 4.79 10.47
N ILE A 54 11.12 4.31 11.02
CA ILE A 54 9.90 5.09 11.13
C ILE A 54 10.09 6.14 12.23
N LYS A 55 9.85 7.40 11.90
CA LYS A 55 9.99 8.54 12.80
C LYS A 55 8.61 9.16 13.05
N PRO A 56 7.95 8.81 14.17
CA PRO A 56 6.71 9.47 14.55
C PRO A 56 6.95 10.95 14.82
N LEU A 57 6.06 11.79 14.30
CA LEU A 57 6.00 13.22 14.55
C LEU A 57 4.77 13.54 15.38
N THR A 58 4.86 14.58 16.20
CA THR A 58 3.70 15.25 16.79
C THR A 58 3.02 16.14 15.76
N ILE A 59 1.76 16.51 16.01
CA ILE A 59 1.01 17.39 15.10
C ILE A 59 1.71 18.75 14.86
N ALA A 60 2.37 19.30 15.89
CA ALA A 60 3.14 20.54 15.76
C ALA A 60 4.37 20.36 14.85
N GLU A 61 5.05 19.23 14.93
CA GLU A 61 6.22 18.92 14.09
C GLU A 61 5.84 18.64 12.64
N VAL A 62 4.64 18.10 12.38
CA VAL A 62 4.15 17.80 11.02
C VAL A 62 4.10 19.07 10.17
N ASP A 63 3.48 20.13 10.68
CA ASP A 63 3.33 21.39 9.94
C ASP A 63 4.68 22.00 9.59
N ASP A 64 5.61 22.02 10.55
CA ASP A 64 6.94 22.58 10.33
C ASP A 64 7.78 21.71 9.38
N TYR A 65 7.63 20.38 9.46
CA TYR A 65 8.26 19.47 8.52
C TYR A 65 7.76 19.66 7.09
N ILE A 66 6.43 19.77 6.90
CA ILE A 66 5.84 19.99 5.57
C ILE A 66 6.30 21.33 4.99
N LYS A 67 6.35 22.40 5.79
CA LYS A 67 6.86 23.71 5.35
C LYS A 67 8.32 23.63 4.90
N ALA A 68 9.18 23.03 5.72
CA ALA A 68 10.60 22.88 5.39
C ALA A 68 10.79 22.05 4.12
N TRP A 69 10.12 20.91 4.02
CA TRP A 69 10.16 20.06 2.84
C TRP A 69 9.68 20.79 1.57
N THR A 70 8.61 21.57 1.68
CA THR A 70 8.06 22.33 0.54
C THR A 70 9.05 23.39 0.04
N LEU A 71 9.78 24.05 0.95
CA LEU A 71 10.83 25.01 0.57
C LEU A 71 12.00 24.33 -0.16
N GLU A 72 12.36 23.12 0.25
CA GLU A 72 13.41 22.31 -0.39
C GLU A 72 12.95 21.69 -1.72
N ASN A 73 11.64 21.59 -1.94
CA ASN A 73 11.04 20.94 -3.12
C ASN A 73 10.05 21.88 -3.84
N PRO A 74 10.51 23.05 -4.36
CA PRO A 74 9.63 24.07 -4.93
C PRO A 74 8.86 23.63 -6.19
N ASN A 75 9.30 22.55 -6.84
CA ASN A 75 8.68 21.97 -8.03
C ASN A 75 7.88 20.70 -7.72
N ALA A 76 7.65 20.38 -6.44
CA ALA A 76 6.83 19.24 -6.07
C ALA A 76 5.42 19.37 -6.67
N GLU A 77 4.92 18.28 -7.24
CA GLU A 77 3.56 18.24 -7.76
C GLU A 77 2.57 18.53 -6.64
N THR A 78 1.64 19.46 -6.88
CA THR A 78 0.55 19.76 -5.96
C THR A 78 -0.66 18.91 -6.36
N PRO A 79 -1.08 17.93 -5.53
CA PRO A 79 -2.26 17.16 -5.85
C PRO A 79 -3.50 18.03 -5.84
N ILE A 80 -4.45 17.75 -6.73
CA ILE A 80 -5.74 18.44 -6.75
C ILE A 80 -6.42 18.27 -5.37
N PHE A 81 -6.88 19.38 -4.78
CA PHE A 81 -7.49 19.44 -3.43
C PHE A 81 -6.54 19.10 -2.26
N SER A 82 -5.22 19.23 -2.44
CA SER A 82 -4.24 19.08 -1.36
C SER A 82 -3.09 20.08 -1.50
N GLN A 83 -2.23 20.14 -0.49
CA GLN A 83 -0.99 20.93 -0.51
C GLN A 83 0.19 20.00 -0.84
N PRO A 84 1.29 20.54 -1.39
CA PRO A 84 2.54 19.79 -1.47
C PRO A 84 2.94 19.29 -0.08
N CYS A 85 3.27 18.02 -0.01
CA CYS A 85 3.77 17.40 1.21
C CYS A 85 4.69 16.23 0.82
N PRO A 86 5.63 15.85 1.71
CA PRO A 86 6.45 14.67 1.50
C PRO A 86 5.55 13.43 1.35
N PRO A 87 5.93 12.44 0.51
CA PRO A 87 5.13 11.25 0.29
C PRO A 87 4.69 10.55 1.58
N SER A 88 5.54 10.47 2.60
CA SER A 88 5.18 9.80 3.86
C SER A 88 4.16 10.53 4.73
N LEU A 89 3.79 11.77 4.40
CA LEU A 89 2.72 12.52 5.07
C LEU A 89 1.53 12.79 4.13
N SER A 90 1.59 12.26 2.90
CA SER A 90 0.54 12.47 1.92
C SER A 90 -0.60 11.46 2.09
N ARG A 91 -1.82 11.98 2.16
CA ARG A 91 -3.06 11.19 2.10
C ARG A 91 -3.24 10.38 0.80
N ASN A 92 -2.42 10.63 -0.22
CA ASN A 92 -2.47 9.95 -1.50
C ASN A 92 -1.52 8.75 -1.57
N THR A 93 -0.66 8.56 -0.57
CA THR A 93 0.37 7.52 -0.59
C THR A 93 -0.22 6.12 -0.43
N GLY A 94 -1.18 5.96 0.48
CA GLY A 94 -1.81 4.65 0.73
C GLY A 94 -0.77 3.56 0.97
N ALA A 95 -0.97 2.40 0.34
CA ALA A 95 -0.14 1.21 0.52
C ALA A 95 1.31 1.37 0.04
N LYS A 96 1.61 2.37 -0.80
CA LYS A 96 3.00 2.70 -1.18
C LYS A 96 3.84 3.14 0.01
N MET A 97 3.22 3.44 1.16
CA MET A 97 3.93 3.66 2.41
C MET A 97 4.81 2.45 2.80
N LEU A 98 4.38 1.23 2.47
CA LEU A 98 5.16 0.02 2.74
C LEU A 98 6.48 0.02 1.95
N ASP A 99 6.46 0.48 0.70
CA ASP A 99 7.66 0.64 -0.14
C ASP A 99 8.57 1.74 0.39
N LEU A 100 8.01 2.87 0.86
CA LEU A 100 8.79 3.96 1.47
C LEU A 100 9.55 3.48 2.71
N ILE A 101 8.89 2.69 3.56
CA ILE A 101 9.51 2.12 4.75
C ILE A 101 10.55 1.07 4.35
N ALA A 102 10.25 0.20 3.39
CA ALA A 102 11.19 -0.81 2.90
C ALA A 102 12.48 -0.19 2.34
N ALA A 103 12.36 0.93 1.63
CA ALA A 103 13.49 1.66 1.03
C ALA A 103 14.29 2.53 2.02
N SER A 104 13.79 2.73 3.25
CA SER A 104 14.42 3.61 4.24
C SER A 104 15.79 3.13 4.73
N THR A 105 16.60 4.06 5.25
CA THR A 105 17.89 3.77 5.90
C THR A 105 17.95 4.37 7.30
N SER A 106 19.01 4.07 8.05
CA SER A 106 19.24 4.66 9.38
C SER A 106 19.41 6.18 9.32
N GLU A 107 19.96 6.70 8.21
CA GLU A 107 20.22 8.11 7.96
C GLU A 107 18.98 8.81 7.39
N VAL A 108 18.22 8.11 6.54
CA VAL A 108 17.01 8.63 5.89
C VAL A 108 15.78 7.93 6.48
N LYS A 109 15.33 8.48 7.61
CA LYS A 109 14.13 8.02 8.32
C LYS A 109 12.85 8.49 7.63
N VAL A 110 11.76 7.76 7.84
CA VAL A 110 10.44 8.05 7.27
C VAL A 110 9.59 8.79 8.30
N PRO A 111 9.35 10.10 8.14
CA PRO A 111 8.48 10.85 9.04
C PRO A 111 7.03 10.43 8.85
N VAL A 112 6.32 10.15 9.95
CA VAL A 112 4.92 9.73 9.93
C VAL A 112 4.13 10.44 11.03
N TYR A 113 2.83 10.62 10.82
CA TYR A 113 1.88 11.00 11.85
C TYR A 113 0.94 9.82 12.11
N LEU A 114 0.76 9.43 13.36
CA LEU A 114 -0.07 8.27 13.72
C LEU A 114 -1.53 8.72 13.85
N GLU A 115 -2.32 8.50 12.81
CA GLU A 115 -3.74 8.88 12.77
C GLU A 115 -4.67 7.82 13.39
N LEU A 116 -4.26 7.23 14.52
CA LEU A 116 -4.99 6.13 15.15
C LEU A 116 -6.44 6.49 15.50
N ASP A 117 -6.70 7.74 15.90
CA ASP A 117 -8.04 8.20 16.25
C ASP A 117 -9.00 8.23 15.06
N PHE A 118 -8.51 8.21 13.81
CA PHE A 118 -9.36 8.18 12.63
C PHE A 118 -10.21 6.90 12.55
N VAL A 119 -9.78 5.79 13.16
CA VAL A 119 -10.60 4.57 13.25
C VAL A 119 -11.90 4.78 14.01
N LYS A 120 -11.95 5.79 14.91
CA LYS A 120 -13.15 6.13 15.70
C LYS A 120 -14.16 6.92 14.87
N ASP A 121 -13.73 7.47 13.73
CA ASP A 121 -14.60 8.15 12.78
C ASP A 121 -15.31 7.11 11.90
N GLY A 122 -16.15 6.27 12.51
CA GLY A 122 -16.79 5.13 11.84
C GLY A 122 -17.69 5.51 10.65
N LEU A 123 -18.07 6.78 10.52
CA LEU A 123 -18.77 7.32 9.35
C LEU A 123 -17.84 7.48 8.14
N PHE A 124 -16.55 7.73 8.40
CA PHE A 124 -15.59 8.17 7.40
C PHE A 124 -14.40 7.23 7.23
N CYS A 125 -14.04 6.43 8.21
CA CYS A 125 -13.07 5.36 8.08
C CYS A 125 -13.78 4.09 7.60
N GLU A 126 -13.72 3.86 6.28
CA GLU A 126 -14.45 2.77 5.63
C GLU A 126 -13.68 1.46 5.72
N TRP A 127 -12.35 1.51 5.76
CA TRP A 127 -11.50 0.33 5.86
C TRP A 127 -10.28 0.57 6.76
N ALA A 128 -9.83 -0.46 7.47
CA ALA A 128 -8.55 -0.45 8.15
C ALA A 128 -7.80 -1.77 7.91
N TYR A 129 -6.51 -1.65 7.59
CA TYR A 129 -5.62 -2.78 7.38
C TYR A 129 -4.56 -2.77 8.48
N VAL A 130 -4.41 -3.87 9.20
CA VAL A 130 -3.37 -4.00 10.24
C VAL A 130 -2.41 -5.11 9.83
N ILE A 131 -1.18 -4.71 9.51
CA ILE A 131 -0.06 -5.63 9.33
C ILE A 131 0.56 -5.84 10.71
N ASP A 132 0.20 -6.95 11.34
CA ASP A 132 0.74 -7.37 12.63
C ASP A 132 2.01 -8.19 12.40
N LEU A 133 3.16 -7.57 12.66
CA LEU A 133 4.48 -8.18 12.49
C LEU A 133 4.84 -9.11 13.65
N ASP A 134 4.19 -8.97 14.81
CA ASP A 134 4.40 -9.86 15.96
C ASP A 134 3.71 -11.21 15.72
N ARG A 135 2.55 -11.19 15.05
CA ARG A 135 1.75 -12.38 14.74
C ARG A 135 1.85 -12.86 13.29
N GLU A 136 2.57 -12.11 12.44
CA GLU A 136 2.66 -12.32 10.99
C GLU A 136 1.28 -12.41 10.31
N THR A 137 0.34 -11.54 10.70
CA THR A 137 -1.02 -11.50 10.15
C THR A 137 -1.33 -10.20 9.44
N LEU A 138 -2.12 -10.28 8.37
CA LEU A 138 -2.80 -9.13 7.78
C LEU A 138 -4.27 -9.19 8.20
N GLU A 139 -4.67 -8.31 9.11
CA GLU A 139 -6.06 -8.17 9.54
C GLU A 139 -6.73 -7.07 8.72
N VAL A 140 -7.93 -7.36 8.21
CA VAL A 140 -8.72 -6.41 7.43
C VAL A 140 -10.03 -6.14 8.14
N TYR A 141 -10.37 -4.85 8.24
CA TYR A 141 -11.50 -4.32 8.97
C TYR A 141 -12.32 -3.41 8.06
N CYS A 142 -13.65 -3.54 8.10
CA CYS A 142 -14.57 -2.70 7.32
C CYS A 142 -15.46 -1.90 8.27
N GLY A 143 -15.51 -0.58 8.10
CA GLY A 143 -16.36 0.34 8.83
C GLY A 143 -17.83 0.14 8.48
N GLY A 144 -18.67 -0.13 9.48
CA GLY A 144 -20.10 -0.34 9.28
C GLY A 144 -20.96 0.16 10.42
N GLU A 145 -21.71 1.22 10.17
CA GLU A 145 -23.14 1.26 10.50
C GLU A 145 -23.93 1.77 9.30
N ARG A 146 -24.63 0.85 8.63
CA ARG A 146 -25.91 1.12 7.96
C ARG A 146 -26.81 -0.08 8.17
N LEU A 147 -27.38 -0.20 9.37
CA LEU A 147 -28.55 -1.04 9.61
C LEU A 147 -29.77 -0.13 9.77
N HIS A 148 -30.31 0.36 8.65
CA HIS A 148 -31.76 0.50 8.56
C HIS A 148 -32.27 -0.82 7.99
N TYR A 149 -32.63 -1.74 8.90
CA TYR A 149 -33.23 -3.03 8.57
C TYR A 149 -34.75 -2.87 8.73
N GLU A 150 -35.48 -2.72 7.63
CA GLU A 150 -36.88 -3.13 7.56
C GLU A 150 -36.92 -4.45 6.79
N GLY A 151 -37.21 -5.57 7.48
CA GLY A 151 -37.66 -6.79 6.80
C GLY A 151 -36.87 -8.07 7.08
N ASP A 152 -37.35 -8.77 8.10
CA ASP A 152 -37.42 -10.22 8.29
C ASP A 152 -36.20 -11.01 8.77
N ALA A 153 -36.47 -11.77 9.83
CA ALA A 153 -35.55 -12.48 10.69
C ALA A 153 -35.32 -13.90 10.17
N SER A 154 -34.24 -14.10 9.41
CA SER A 154 -33.56 -15.41 9.35
C SER A 154 -32.13 -15.21 8.88
N HIS A 155 -31.21 -15.95 9.49
CA HIS A 155 -29.74 -15.88 9.39
C HIS A 155 -29.07 -15.04 10.50
N VAL A 156 -29.18 -15.57 11.72
CA VAL A 156 -28.15 -15.44 12.76
C VAL A 156 -26.95 -16.30 12.37
N ASN A 157 -25.74 -15.74 12.42
CA ASN A 157 -24.57 -16.50 12.87
C ASN A 157 -23.84 -15.68 13.93
N GLU A 158 -23.60 -16.36 15.03
CA GLU A 158 -23.23 -15.92 16.37
C GLU A 158 -21.77 -15.43 16.40
N VAL A 159 -21.53 -14.24 16.98
CA VAL A 159 -20.19 -13.70 17.25
C VAL A 159 -20.08 -13.43 18.75
N GLY A 160 -19.20 -14.17 19.43
CA GLY A 160 -18.74 -13.95 20.81
C GLY A 160 -17.44 -14.72 21.03
N ARG A 161 -16.43 -14.31 21.82
CA ARG A 161 -16.27 -13.31 22.91
C ARG A 161 -15.05 -12.42 22.58
N LEU A 162 -14.91 -11.11 22.87
CA LEU A 162 -15.50 -10.14 23.81
C LEU A 162 -15.29 -10.42 25.30
N ASP A 163 -14.03 -10.38 25.75
CA ASP A 163 -13.75 -10.14 27.16
C ASP A 163 -12.71 -8.99 27.22
N GLU A 164 -12.92 -7.76 27.68
CA GLU A 164 -14.05 -6.99 28.22
C GLU A 164 -13.73 -5.49 27.95
N ILE A 165 -14.60 -4.80 27.18
CA ILE A 165 -15.02 -3.35 27.27
C ILE A 165 -13.90 -2.26 27.11
N GLU A 166 -13.93 -1.26 26.22
CA GLU A 166 -15.01 -0.42 25.66
C GLU A 166 -14.56 0.30 24.36
N GLY A 167 -15.45 0.37 23.36
CA GLY A 167 -15.43 1.43 22.33
C GLY A 167 -14.80 1.11 20.97
N SER A 168 -15.64 0.61 20.05
CA SER A 168 -15.43 0.49 18.60
C SER A 168 -14.41 -0.56 18.14
N ALA A 169 -14.91 -1.76 17.83
CA ALA A 169 -14.14 -2.82 17.18
C ALA A 169 -14.81 -3.23 15.88
N LEU A 170 -14.09 -3.07 14.77
CA LEU A 170 -14.45 -3.62 13.48
C LEU A 170 -14.17 -5.14 13.48
N PRO A 171 -14.90 -5.95 12.68
CA PRO A 171 -14.74 -7.40 12.64
C PRO A 171 -13.46 -7.84 11.92
N ARG A 172 -12.82 -8.90 12.44
CA ARG A 172 -11.56 -9.52 11.97
C ARG A 172 -11.80 -10.53 10.86
N GLU A 173 -10.97 -10.53 9.81
CA GLU A 173 -10.73 -11.71 8.97
C GLU A 173 -9.25 -11.92 8.57
N THR A 174 -8.89 -13.21 8.51
CA THR A 174 -7.70 -13.89 7.92
C THR A 174 -6.37 -13.91 8.70
N THR A 175 -5.87 -15.12 8.97
CA THR A 175 -4.53 -15.43 9.52
C THR A 175 -3.65 -15.98 8.40
N PHE A 176 -2.43 -15.47 8.21
CA PHE A 176 -1.46 -16.05 7.28
C PHE A 176 -0.64 -17.11 8.03
N ASN A 177 -0.83 -18.40 7.72
CA ASN A 177 0.12 -19.43 8.16
C ASN A 177 1.08 -19.73 7.01
N SER A 178 2.34 -19.32 7.17
CA SER A 178 3.43 -19.85 6.35
C SER A 178 3.89 -21.18 6.96
N THR A 179 3.54 -22.31 6.34
CA THR A 179 4.36 -23.53 6.47
C THR A 179 4.00 -24.58 5.42
N SER A 180 5.06 -25.13 4.80
CA SER A 180 5.11 -26.34 3.96
C SER A 180 4.37 -26.32 2.62
N ALA A 181 5.14 -26.17 1.55
CA ALA A 181 4.77 -26.57 0.20
C ALA A 181 4.44 -28.07 0.13
N PRO A 182 3.38 -28.46 -0.59
CA PRO A 182 3.34 -29.72 -1.31
C PRO A 182 3.69 -29.46 -2.79
N ASN A 183 4.69 -30.20 -3.25
CA ASN A 183 5.01 -30.40 -4.65
C ASN A 183 3.79 -30.97 -5.38
N LEU A 184 3.25 -30.26 -6.38
CA LEU A 184 2.37 -30.83 -7.41
C LEU A 184 2.63 -30.12 -8.74
N TYR A 185 3.67 -30.60 -9.43
CA TYR A 185 3.73 -30.56 -10.88
C TYR A 185 2.81 -31.67 -11.40
N GLN A 186 1.76 -31.30 -12.13
CA GLN A 186 1.20 -31.96 -13.34
C GLN A 186 -0.25 -31.53 -13.54
N ASP A 187 -0.49 -30.60 -14.47
CA ASP A 187 -1.14 -30.92 -15.76
C ASP A 187 -1.57 -29.66 -16.53
N GLY A 188 -0.86 -29.44 -17.64
CA GLY A 188 -1.36 -28.94 -18.93
C GLY A 188 -2.29 -27.72 -18.99
N TYR A 189 -1.70 -26.53 -19.18
CA TYR A 189 -2.16 -25.54 -20.17
C TYR A 189 -0.96 -24.69 -20.64
N PRO A 190 -0.75 -24.48 -21.95
CA PRO A 190 0.41 -23.73 -22.46
C PRO A 190 0.21 -22.21 -22.33
N PRO A 191 1.29 -21.42 -22.16
CA PRO A 191 1.21 -19.96 -22.15
C PRO A 191 1.00 -19.38 -23.56
N PRO A 192 0.34 -18.23 -23.71
CA PRO A 192 0.19 -17.55 -24.99
C PRO A 192 1.52 -16.98 -25.50
N ASP A 193 1.77 -17.19 -26.79
CA ASP A 193 3.01 -16.88 -27.52
C ASP A 193 3.47 -15.41 -27.36
N LEU A 194 4.72 -15.27 -26.89
CA LEU A 194 5.50 -14.05 -26.99
C LEU A 194 6.22 -14.05 -28.36
N HIS A 195 5.67 -13.35 -29.35
CA HIS A 195 6.38 -13.10 -30.61
C HIS A 195 7.33 -11.89 -30.47
N LEU A 196 8.61 -12.18 -30.26
CA LEU A 196 9.74 -11.31 -30.54
C LEU A 196 10.71 -12.09 -31.44
N PRO A 197 11.03 -11.65 -32.67
CA PRO A 197 12.14 -12.21 -33.41
C PRO A 197 13.46 -11.49 -33.07
N MET A 198 14.46 -12.28 -32.65
CA MET A 198 15.85 -11.86 -32.46
C MET A 198 16.61 -11.73 -33.79
N ALA A 199 17.31 -10.59 -33.90
CA ALA A 199 18.66 -10.33 -34.44
C ALA A 199 19.24 -11.06 -35.71
N ARG A 200 19.53 -10.23 -36.74
CA ARG A 200 20.81 -9.97 -37.49
C ARG A 200 21.73 -11.13 -37.95
N PRO A 201 22.42 -11.03 -39.12
CA PRO A 201 23.70 -10.27 -39.17
C PRO A 201 24.22 -9.67 -40.52
N LYS A 202 25.12 -8.68 -40.36
CA LYS A 202 26.38 -8.27 -41.08
C LYS A 202 26.53 -8.13 -42.62
N GLY A 203 27.23 -7.04 -43.01
CA GLY A 203 28.20 -6.91 -44.14
C GLY A 203 27.75 -5.95 -45.27
N ALA A 204 28.37 -4.77 -45.48
CA ALA A 204 29.50 -4.46 -46.41
C ALA A 204 29.14 -4.67 -47.91
N GLU A 205 29.46 -3.87 -48.93
CA GLU A 205 30.18 -2.62 -49.20
C GLU A 205 29.80 -2.23 -50.68
N GLU A 206 30.35 -1.14 -51.23
CA GLU A 206 30.30 -0.71 -52.67
C GLU A 206 28.96 -0.09 -53.17
N GLY A 207 28.87 1.08 -53.80
CA GLY A 207 29.82 1.81 -54.65
C GLY A 207 29.29 1.81 -56.10
N ASN A 208 28.53 2.83 -56.52
CA ASN A 208 28.55 3.26 -57.92
C ASN A 208 28.08 4.71 -58.10
N ALA A 209 28.82 5.42 -58.94
CA ALA A 209 28.66 6.81 -59.32
C ALA A 209 27.98 6.92 -60.71
N LEU A 210 27.72 8.17 -61.12
CA LEU A 210 27.44 8.65 -62.49
C LEU A 210 25.96 8.44 -62.94
N SER A 211 25.26 9.35 -63.62
CA SER A 211 25.63 10.61 -64.29
C SER A 211 24.37 11.34 -64.80
N LEU A 212 24.50 12.66 -64.95
CA LEU A 212 23.94 13.54 -66.00
C LEU A 212 22.46 14.01 -65.96
N SER A 213 22.37 15.32 -65.75
CA SER A 213 21.40 16.39 -66.09
C SER A 213 20.96 16.41 -67.59
N PRO A 214 20.30 17.47 -68.16
CA PRO A 214 19.83 18.77 -67.62
C PRO A 214 18.49 19.33 -68.22
N LEU A 215 18.23 20.63 -67.92
CA LEU A 215 17.37 21.65 -68.59
C LEU A 215 15.86 21.60 -68.23
N THR A 216 15.21 22.68 -67.80
CA THR A 216 15.28 24.09 -68.23
C THR A 216 14.88 25.02 -67.08
#